data_AF-A0AAW5P2B8-F1
#
_entry.id   AF-A0AAW5P2B8-F1
#
_cell.length_a   1.000
_cell.length_b   1.000
_cell.length_c   1.000
_cell.angle_alpha   90.00
_cell.angle_beta   90.00
_cell.angle_gamma   90.00
#
_symmetry.space_group_name_H-M   'P 1'
#
loop_
_entity.id
_entity.type
_entity.pdbx_description
1 polymer ?
#
loop_
_entity_poly.entity_id
_entity_poly.type
_entity_poly.pdbx_seq_one_letter_code
_entity_poly.pdbx_strand_id
1 'polypeptide(L)'
;MKRLSIISLLLWIGMVAFATGKSKVMWLDCSANFQRFSYPDSIRYYVDKCHEAGITHLVLDIKDNTGEVLYPSKYTAQKKNWKNFDRPDFDFINTFIKAAHAHGMVIFAGMNIFADGQNIVKRGAVFDKHKKWQAINYVPRKGLLPVTEIEGKPTMFLNPALKEVQKYEIDIIKEVVRNYAFDGIMLDRARYDCIDSDFSPESRKMFEKFIGKKIDRFPEDILEWRPNAEGGIDRVGGPYYHQWLTWRASVIYNFIKDVRTSIKKVNPDCMLAAYTGHGILPTSK
;
A
#
# COMPACT_ATOMS: atom_id res chain seq x y z
N MET A 1 -58.37 10.70 -44.28
CA MET A 1 -57.06 9.99 -44.35
C MET A 1 -55.99 11.03 -44.65
N LYS A 2 -54.90 11.28 -43.93
CA LYS A 2 -54.33 10.90 -42.63
C LYS A 2 -53.51 12.14 -42.21
N ARG A 3 -53.78 12.72 -41.04
CA ARG A 3 -52.87 13.70 -40.42
C ARG A 3 -51.77 12.89 -39.73
N LEU A 4 -50.52 12.98 -40.19
CA LEU A 4 -49.37 12.46 -39.45
C LEU A 4 -48.80 13.60 -38.61
N SER A 5 -49.04 13.53 -37.31
CA SER A 5 -48.27 14.27 -36.30
C SER A 5 -46.92 13.60 -36.14
N ILE A 6 -45.83 14.30 -36.48
CA ILE A 6 -44.48 13.89 -36.13
C ILE A 6 -44.19 14.47 -34.75
N ILE A 7 -44.30 13.64 -33.72
CA ILE A 7 -43.80 13.94 -32.38
C ILE A 7 -42.30 13.70 -32.42
N SER A 8 -41.52 14.77 -32.46
CA SER A 8 -40.07 14.75 -32.28
C SER A 8 -39.76 14.53 -30.79
N LEU A 9 -39.57 13.27 -30.40
CA LEU A 9 -39.03 12.88 -29.10
C LEU A 9 -37.53 13.25 -29.05
N LEU A 10 -37.21 14.41 -28.48
CA LEU A 10 -35.84 14.78 -28.12
C LEU A 10 -35.44 13.98 -26.88
N LEU A 11 -34.84 12.81 -27.11
CA LEU A 11 -34.09 12.05 -26.11
C LEU A 11 -32.88 12.90 -25.67
N TRP A 12 -33.02 13.55 -24.53
CA TRP A 12 -31.93 14.22 -23.82
C TRP A 12 -31.03 13.13 -23.21
N ILE A 13 -30.18 12.53 -24.03
CA ILE A 13 -29.06 11.74 -23.54
C ILE A 13 -28.06 12.76 -23.00
N GLY A 14 -28.11 12.99 -21.69
CA GLY A 14 -27.04 13.64 -20.97
C GLY A 14 -25.79 12.80 -21.09
N MET A 15 -25.01 13.03 -22.14
CA MET A 15 -23.59 12.69 -22.12
C MET A 15 -22.97 13.57 -21.04
N VAL A 16 -22.80 12.99 -19.85
CA VAL A 16 -21.79 13.47 -18.91
C VAL A 16 -20.46 13.30 -19.64
N ALA A 17 -20.05 14.34 -20.35
CA ALA A 17 -18.72 14.44 -20.88
C ALA A 17 -17.78 14.50 -19.67
N PHE A 18 -17.29 13.34 -19.24
CA PHE A 18 -16.06 13.30 -18.47
C PHE A 18 -15.01 13.98 -19.34
N ALA A 19 -14.58 15.18 -18.94
CA ALA A 19 -13.52 15.89 -19.62
C ALA A 19 -12.34 14.94 -19.80
N THR A 20 -12.00 14.67 -21.06
CA THR A 20 -10.94 13.76 -21.53
C THR A 20 -9.54 14.35 -21.30
N GLY A 21 -9.30 14.84 -20.08
CA GLY A 21 -8.00 15.35 -19.63
C GLY A 21 -7.14 14.23 -19.02
N LYS A 22 -5.82 14.33 -19.17
CA LYS A 22 -4.87 13.44 -18.47
C LYS A 22 -5.08 13.54 -16.96
N SER A 23 -5.14 12.40 -16.27
CA SER A 23 -5.16 12.36 -14.80
C SER A 23 -3.92 13.04 -14.23
N LYS A 24 -4.12 14.00 -13.32
CA LYS A 24 -3.05 14.64 -12.53
C LYS A 24 -3.31 14.28 -11.08
N VAL A 25 -2.41 13.49 -10.51
CA VAL A 25 -2.58 12.88 -9.20
C VAL A 25 -1.73 13.61 -8.17
N MET A 26 -2.31 14.03 -7.05
CA MET A 26 -1.60 14.59 -5.91
C MET A 26 -1.69 13.63 -4.72
N TRP A 27 -0.54 13.21 -4.20
CA TRP A 27 -0.47 12.41 -2.97
C TRP A 27 -0.37 13.32 -1.76
N LEU A 28 -1.31 13.20 -0.84
CA LEU A 28 -1.36 13.96 0.40
C LEU A 28 -0.87 13.06 1.55
N ASP A 29 0.41 13.22 1.91
CA ASP A 29 0.98 12.56 3.07
C ASP A 29 0.41 13.19 4.35
N CYS A 30 -0.46 12.44 5.02
CA CYS A 30 -1.15 12.92 6.20
C CYS A 30 -0.30 12.88 7.47
N SER A 31 0.78 12.11 7.52
CA SER A 31 1.68 12.04 8.68
C SER A 31 2.69 13.17 8.66
N ALA A 32 3.18 13.56 7.48
CA ALA A 32 3.96 14.77 7.28
C ALA A 32 3.14 16.03 7.56
N ASN A 33 1.85 16.01 7.22
CA ASN A 33 0.92 17.13 7.38
C ASN A 33 -0.08 16.94 8.53
N PHE A 34 0.27 16.16 9.55
CA PHE A 34 -0.68 15.71 10.57
C PHE A 34 -1.41 16.86 11.27
N GLN A 35 -0.66 17.84 11.79
CA GLN A 35 -1.21 19.05 12.40
C GLN A 35 -1.93 19.93 11.37
N ARG A 36 -1.34 20.09 10.18
CA ARG A 36 -1.88 20.94 9.11
C ARG A 36 -3.27 20.48 8.66
N PHE A 37 -3.51 19.18 8.55
CA PHE A 37 -4.80 18.61 8.18
C PHE A 37 -5.71 18.31 9.38
N SER A 38 -5.42 18.86 10.56
CA SER A 38 -6.25 18.65 11.75
C SER A 38 -7.37 19.69 11.93
N TYR A 39 -7.62 20.51 10.90
CA TYR A 39 -8.69 21.52 10.90
C TYR A 39 -9.50 21.46 9.60
N PRO A 40 -10.85 21.41 9.65
CA PRO A 40 -11.68 21.26 8.44
C PRO A 40 -11.54 22.38 7.41
N ASP A 41 -11.32 23.63 7.85
CA ASP A 41 -11.05 24.78 7.00
C ASP A 41 -9.70 24.66 6.29
N SER A 42 -8.65 24.24 7.00
CA SER A 42 -7.33 23.96 6.41
C SER A 42 -7.42 22.84 5.36
N ILE A 43 -8.15 21.76 5.64
CA ILE A 43 -8.39 20.68 4.66
C ILE A 43 -9.01 21.25 3.37
N ARG A 44 -10.12 22.01 3.50
CA ARG A 44 -10.80 22.60 2.33
C ARG A 44 -9.85 23.52 1.56
N TYR A 45 -9.11 24.38 2.27
CA TYR A 45 -8.13 25.27 1.66
C TYR A 45 -7.09 24.51 0.79
N TYR A 46 -6.51 23.41 1.29
CA TYR A 46 -5.53 22.65 0.49
C TYR A 46 -6.16 21.86 -0.66
N VAL A 47 -7.39 21.37 -0.49
CA VAL A 47 -8.15 20.74 -1.57
C VAL A 47 -8.48 21.76 -2.67
N ASP A 48 -8.90 22.97 -2.30
CA ASP A 48 -9.13 24.08 -3.22
C ASP A 48 -7.84 24.42 -3.98
N LYS A 49 -6.70 24.51 -3.28
CA LYS A 49 -5.40 24.74 -3.92
C LYS A 49 -5.00 23.65 -4.91
N CYS A 50 -5.29 22.39 -4.61
CA CYS A 50 -5.07 21.29 -5.55
C CYS A 50 -5.94 21.47 -6.80
N HIS A 51 -7.23 21.78 -6.62
CA HIS A 51 -8.15 22.03 -7.72
C HIS A 51 -7.72 23.22 -8.58
N GLU A 52 -7.37 24.36 -7.97
CA GLU A 52 -6.85 25.56 -8.64
C GLU A 52 -5.59 25.28 -9.46
N ALA A 53 -4.72 24.39 -8.97
CA ALA A 53 -3.53 23.91 -9.70
C ALA A 53 -3.86 22.94 -10.84
N GLY A 54 -5.14 22.59 -11.03
CA GLY A 54 -5.63 21.68 -12.05
C GLY A 54 -5.43 20.21 -11.73
N ILE A 55 -5.21 19.85 -10.46
CA ILE A 55 -5.19 18.45 -10.00
C ILE A 55 -6.59 17.86 -10.17
N THR A 56 -6.66 16.62 -10.66
CA THR A 56 -7.94 15.94 -10.91
C THR A 56 -8.17 14.76 -9.98
N HIS A 57 -7.10 14.23 -9.38
CA HIS A 57 -7.15 13.06 -8.51
C HIS A 57 -6.33 13.33 -7.24
N LEU A 58 -6.90 13.02 -6.08
CA LEU A 58 -6.21 13.04 -4.79
C LEU A 58 -5.96 11.61 -4.33
N VAL A 59 -4.80 11.36 -3.73
CA VAL A 59 -4.56 10.18 -2.90
C VAL A 59 -4.36 10.67 -1.48
N LEU A 60 -5.30 10.33 -0.60
CA LEU A 60 -5.23 10.64 0.82
C LEU A 60 -4.54 9.48 1.54
N ASP A 61 -3.35 9.69 2.09
CA ASP A 61 -2.64 8.63 2.83
C ASP A 61 -3.32 8.40 4.19
N ILE A 62 -4.16 7.37 4.27
CA ILE A 62 -4.97 7.09 5.47
C ILE A 62 -4.40 5.96 6.33
N LYS A 63 -3.47 5.16 5.81
CA LYS A 63 -2.67 4.15 6.54
C LYS A 63 -1.21 4.34 6.15
N ASP A 64 -0.43 4.91 7.06
CA ASP A 64 0.98 5.19 6.79
C ASP A 64 1.89 4.02 7.20
N ASN A 65 3.21 4.24 7.15
CA ASN A 65 4.20 3.20 7.47
C ASN A 65 4.26 2.79 8.95
N THR A 66 3.52 3.43 9.87
CA THR A 66 3.36 2.92 11.24
C THR A 66 2.29 1.83 11.31
N GLY A 67 1.51 1.61 10.24
CA GLY A 67 0.41 0.65 10.22
C GLY A 67 -0.90 1.16 10.81
N GLU A 68 -0.88 2.37 11.36
CA GLU A 68 -2.02 3.00 11.99
C GLU A 68 -2.86 3.76 10.96
N VAL A 69 -4.16 3.88 11.25
CA VAL A 69 -5.09 4.56 10.36
C VAL A 69 -5.55 5.91 10.89
N LEU A 70 -6.06 6.76 10.00
CA LEU A 70 -6.59 8.09 10.35
C LEU A 70 -8.09 8.12 10.61
N TYR A 71 -8.67 6.97 10.94
CA TYR A 71 -10.08 6.79 11.24
C TYR A 71 -10.30 5.73 12.34
N PRO A 72 -11.48 5.69 12.99
CA PRO A 72 -11.77 4.64 13.97
C PRO A 72 -11.86 3.26 13.30
N SER A 73 -10.86 2.40 13.52
CA SER A 73 -10.80 1.05 12.94
C SER A 73 -11.05 -0.04 13.98
N LYS A 74 -11.67 -1.14 13.54
CA LYS A 74 -11.83 -2.37 14.32
C LYS A 74 -10.59 -3.26 14.28
N TYR A 75 -9.68 -3.04 13.33
CA TYR A 75 -8.59 -3.96 13.01
C TYR A 75 -7.21 -3.41 13.41
N THR A 76 -6.99 -2.10 13.28
CA THR A 76 -5.71 -1.45 13.63
C THR A 76 -5.92 -0.19 14.46
N ALA A 77 -4.85 0.29 15.09
CA ALA A 77 -4.90 1.47 15.93
C ALA A 77 -5.17 2.74 15.10
N GLN A 78 -5.96 3.65 15.67
CA GLN A 78 -6.15 4.98 15.11
C GLN A 78 -5.03 5.91 15.57
N LYS A 79 -4.40 6.62 14.63
CA LYS A 79 -3.42 7.66 14.92
C LYS A 79 -4.12 8.97 15.29
N LYS A 80 -4.34 9.16 16.59
CA LYS A 80 -4.85 10.42 17.16
C LYS A 80 -3.76 11.42 17.55
N ASN A 81 -2.56 10.93 17.86
CA ASN A 81 -1.40 11.74 18.21
C ASN A 81 -0.21 11.46 17.27
N TRP A 82 0.44 12.53 16.81
CA TRP A 82 1.70 12.46 16.08
C TRP A 82 2.57 13.68 16.33
N LYS A 83 3.88 13.48 16.57
CA LYS A 83 4.87 14.54 16.81
C LYS A 83 4.41 15.58 17.86
N ASN A 84 3.92 15.11 19.01
CA ASN A 84 3.43 15.93 20.12
C ASN A 84 2.21 16.80 19.76
N PHE A 85 1.42 16.40 18.76
CA PHE A 85 0.18 17.05 18.41
C PHE A 85 -0.97 16.05 18.46
N ASP A 86 -2.01 16.39 19.24
CA ASP A 86 -3.27 15.66 19.30
C ASP A 86 -4.27 16.25 18.31
N ARG A 87 -4.75 15.42 17.38
CA ARG A 87 -5.79 15.83 16.44
C ARG A 87 -7.12 15.98 17.19
N PRO A 88 -7.82 17.13 17.07
CA PRO A 88 -9.18 17.27 17.58
C PRO A 88 -10.11 16.22 16.98
N ASP A 89 -11.13 15.79 17.72
CA ASP A 89 -12.10 14.85 17.18
C ASP A 89 -13.01 15.54 16.14
N PHE A 90 -12.90 15.10 14.89
CA PHE A 90 -13.83 15.43 13.80
C PHE A 90 -13.76 14.33 12.73
N ASP A 91 -14.69 14.35 11.78
CA ASP A 91 -14.72 13.40 10.67
C ASP A 91 -13.66 13.73 9.61
N PHE A 92 -12.42 13.39 9.91
CA PHE A 92 -11.25 13.66 9.07
C PHE A 92 -11.42 13.14 7.64
N ILE A 93 -11.84 11.87 7.51
CA ILE A 93 -11.96 11.21 6.21
C ILE A 93 -13.05 11.84 5.36
N ASN A 94 -14.28 11.97 5.88
CA ASN A 94 -15.37 12.53 5.07
C ASN A 94 -15.19 14.02 4.82
N THR A 95 -14.40 14.75 5.62
CA THR A 95 -14.07 16.14 5.31
C THR A 95 -13.26 16.24 4.02
N PHE A 96 -12.25 15.38 3.82
CA PHE A 96 -11.50 15.31 2.57
C PHE A 96 -12.36 14.84 1.39
N ILE A 97 -13.15 13.78 1.58
CA ILE A 97 -14.00 13.23 0.51
C ILE A 97 -15.00 14.29 0.03
N LYS A 98 -15.73 14.93 0.94
CA LYS A 98 -16.69 15.99 0.61
C LYS A 98 -16.03 17.17 -0.09
N ALA A 99 -14.86 17.60 0.38
CA ALA A 99 -14.13 18.69 -0.25
C ALA A 99 -13.67 18.34 -1.67
N ALA A 100 -13.17 17.12 -1.89
CA ALA A 100 -12.72 16.67 -3.20
C ALA A 100 -13.90 16.56 -4.18
N HIS A 101 -14.98 15.92 -3.76
CA HIS A 101 -16.19 15.73 -4.57
C HIS A 101 -16.91 17.03 -4.91
N ALA A 102 -16.85 18.04 -4.04
CA ALA A 102 -17.38 19.38 -4.34
C ALA A 102 -16.72 20.04 -5.57
N HIS A 103 -15.48 19.65 -5.89
CA HIS A 103 -14.73 20.09 -7.08
C HIS A 103 -14.73 19.07 -8.22
N GLY A 104 -15.51 17.99 -8.10
CA GLY A 104 -15.50 16.89 -9.07
C GLY A 104 -14.18 16.14 -9.16
N MET A 105 -13.31 16.24 -8.14
CA MET A 105 -12.06 15.47 -8.08
C MET A 105 -12.32 14.05 -7.62
N VAL A 106 -11.57 13.11 -8.19
CA VAL A 106 -11.52 11.71 -7.75
C VAL A 106 -10.63 11.60 -6.52
N ILE A 107 -11.03 10.85 -5.50
CA ILE A 107 -10.22 10.64 -4.28
C ILE A 107 -10.01 9.16 -3.98
N PHE A 108 -8.74 8.78 -3.83
CA PHE A 108 -8.31 7.45 -3.41
C PHE A 108 -7.90 7.43 -1.94
N ALA A 109 -8.22 6.33 -1.26
CA ALA A 109 -7.58 5.99 0.01
C ALA A 109 -6.20 5.37 -0.26
N GLY A 110 -5.14 6.10 0.08
CA GLY A 110 -3.75 5.62 0.07
C GLY A 110 -3.46 4.79 1.32
N MET A 111 -2.91 3.60 1.11
CA MET A 111 -2.65 2.65 2.21
C MET A 111 -1.32 1.92 2.02
N ASN A 112 -0.43 2.04 3.01
CA ASN A 112 0.74 1.20 3.15
C ASN A 112 0.29 -0.22 3.56
N ILE A 113 0.50 -1.19 2.67
CA ILE A 113 0.03 -2.55 2.86
C ILE A 113 0.99 -3.32 3.77
N PHE A 114 2.15 -3.75 3.28
CA PHE A 114 3.03 -4.60 4.08
C PHE A 114 4.04 -3.81 4.92
N ALA A 115 4.07 -2.48 4.81
CA ALA A 115 4.85 -1.62 5.70
C ALA A 115 4.02 -1.25 6.92
N ASP A 116 4.21 -1.98 8.02
CA ASP A 116 3.43 -1.86 9.25
C ASP A 116 4.37 -1.83 10.46
N GLY A 117 5.24 -0.83 10.45
CA GLY A 117 6.21 -0.61 11.51
C GLY A 117 7.19 0.52 11.22
N GLN A 118 7.33 1.45 12.15
CA GLN A 118 8.27 2.57 12.09
C GLN A 118 9.27 2.45 13.24
N ASN A 119 10.56 2.29 12.89
CA ASN A 119 11.60 1.85 13.81
C ASN A 119 12.10 2.93 14.80
N ILE A 120 12.05 4.20 14.42
CA ILE A 120 12.43 5.36 15.25
C ILE A 120 11.46 5.54 16.42
N VAL A 121 10.15 5.45 16.15
CA VAL A 121 9.11 5.61 17.19
C VAL A 121 8.61 4.28 17.75
N LYS A 122 9.08 3.15 17.22
CA LYS A 122 8.71 1.78 17.61
C LYS A 122 7.18 1.56 17.62
N ARG A 123 6.48 2.05 16.60
CA ARG A 123 5.02 1.87 16.42
C ARG A 123 4.74 0.94 15.24
N GLY A 124 3.71 0.09 15.38
CA GLY A 124 3.17 -0.77 14.33
C GLY A 124 3.08 -2.24 14.72
N ALA A 125 2.35 -3.01 13.92
CA ALA A 125 1.99 -4.40 14.22
C ALA A 125 3.22 -5.27 14.52
N VAL A 126 4.35 -5.03 13.84
CA VAL A 126 5.61 -5.74 14.06
C VAL A 126 6.21 -5.54 15.46
N PHE A 127 5.91 -4.43 16.13
CA PHE A 127 6.42 -4.13 17.48
C PHE A 127 5.45 -4.57 18.59
N ASP A 128 4.16 -4.73 18.26
CA ASP A 128 3.10 -4.99 19.22
C ASP A 128 2.63 -6.46 19.21
N LYS A 129 1.35 -6.70 18.88
CA LYS A 129 0.69 -8.01 18.97
C LYS A 129 1.16 -9.00 17.90
N HIS A 130 1.80 -8.51 16.84
CA HIS A 130 2.08 -9.28 15.64
C HIS A 130 3.58 -9.41 15.34
N LYS A 131 4.42 -9.53 16.37
CA LYS A 131 5.89 -9.72 16.23
C LYS A 131 6.29 -10.89 15.33
N LYS A 132 5.46 -11.94 15.25
CA LYS A 132 5.71 -13.11 14.37
C LYS A 132 5.46 -12.83 12.89
N TRP A 133 4.79 -11.73 12.55
CA TRP A 133 4.49 -11.36 11.17
C TRP A 133 5.63 -10.60 10.50
N GLN A 134 6.63 -10.17 11.25
CA GLN A 134 7.72 -9.37 10.69
C GLN A 134 8.52 -10.15 9.64
N ALA A 135 9.06 -9.43 8.67
CA ALA A 135 9.93 -10.04 7.68
C ALA A 135 11.27 -10.48 8.29
N ILE A 136 11.84 -11.54 7.74
CA ILE A 136 13.23 -11.97 8.02
C ILE A 136 14.10 -11.62 6.82
N ASN A 137 15.19 -10.90 7.04
CA ASN A 137 16.14 -10.48 6.01
C ASN A 137 17.45 -11.27 6.11
N TYR A 138 18.07 -11.56 4.98
CA TYR A 138 19.41 -12.13 4.91
C TYR A 138 20.45 -11.00 4.81
N VAL A 139 21.05 -10.64 5.94
CA VAL A 139 21.92 -9.48 6.08
C VAL A 139 23.40 -9.87 5.89
N PRO A 140 24.17 -9.17 5.04
CA PRO A 140 25.60 -9.43 4.85
C PRO A 140 26.35 -9.49 6.17
N ARG A 141 27.19 -10.52 6.36
CA ARG A 141 28.01 -10.78 7.57
C ARG A 141 27.22 -11.01 8.88
N LYS A 142 25.90 -10.80 8.91
CA LYS A 142 25.06 -10.95 10.10
C LYS A 142 24.09 -12.14 10.01
N GLY A 143 23.83 -12.67 8.82
CA GLY A 143 22.94 -13.82 8.62
C GLY A 143 21.46 -13.42 8.59
N LEU A 144 20.58 -14.33 9.01
CA LEU A 144 19.14 -14.07 9.04
C LEU A 144 18.77 -13.24 10.26
N LEU A 145 18.22 -12.05 10.03
CA LEU A 145 17.76 -11.17 11.09
C LEU A 145 16.30 -10.76 10.88
N PRO A 146 15.49 -10.69 11.93
CA PRO A 146 14.19 -10.04 11.86
C PRO A 146 14.37 -8.56 11.51
N VAL A 147 13.45 -8.02 10.71
CA VAL A 147 13.55 -6.64 10.20
C VAL A 147 13.69 -5.59 11.32
N THR A 148 13.12 -5.86 12.50
CA THR A 148 13.18 -4.99 13.69
C THR A 148 14.55 -4.92 14.36
N GLU A 149 15.45 -5.85 14.07
CA GLU A 149 16.83 -5.89 14.56
C GLU A 149 17.83 -5.29 13.55
N ILE A 150 17.37 -4.85 12.38
CA ILE A 150 18.24 -4.26 11.35
C ILE A 150 18.46 -2.77 11.67
N GLU A 151 19.71 -2.44 11.98
CA GLU A 151 20.15 -1.07 12.25
C GLU A 151 19.96 -0.15 11.04
N GLY A 152 19.62 1.12 11.29
CA GLY A 152 19.50 2.15 10.26
C GLY A 152 18.25 2.04 9.37
N LYS A 153 17.43 1.01 9.54
CA LYS A 153 16.22 0.82 8.75
C LYS A 153 15.02 1.56 9.35
N PRO A 154 14.38 2.50 8.64
CA PRO A 154 13.29 3.30 9.20
C PRO A 154 11.91 2.62 9.13
N THR A 155 11.66 1.82 8.08
CA THR A 155 10.39 1.10 7.89
C THR A 155 10.61 -0.40 8.02
N MET A 156 9.76 -1.03 8.82
CA MET A 156 9.67 -2.46 9.01
C MET A 156 8.52 -3.02 8.16
N PHE A 157 8.73 -4.20 7.60
CA PHE A 157 7.74 -4.86 6.78
C PHE A 157 7.22 -6.13 7.44
N LEU A 158 5.94 -6.41 7.23
CA LEU A 158 5.32 -7.71 7.45
C LEU A 158 5.73 -8.66 6.33
N ASN A 159 5.70 -9.96 6.60
CA ASN A 159 5.90 -11.01 5.60
C ASN A 159 4.63 -11.14 4.73
N PRO A 160 4.68 -10.77 3.44
CA PRO A 160 3.51 -10.81 2.56
C PRO A 160 2.99 -12.23 2.28
N ALA A 161 3.80 -13.27 2.52
CA ALA A 161 3.43 -14.66 2.24
C ALA A 161 2.48 -15.25 3.29
N LEU A 162 2.44 -14.68 4.50
CA LEU A 162 1.60 -15.16 5.59
C LEU A 162 0.12 -14.86 5.32
N LYS A 163 -0.74 -15.88 5.46
CA LYS A 163 -2.17 -15.74 5.13
C LYS A 163 -2.92 -14.87 6.13
N GLU A 164 -2.51 -14.88 7.38
CA GLU A 164 -3.01 -14.01 8.43
C GLU A 164 -2.66 -12.53 8.18
N VAL A 165 -1.47 -12.23 7.66
CA VAL A 165 -1.08 -10.88 7.23
C VAL A 165 -1.92 -10.42 6.04
N GLN A 166 -2.06 -11.28 5.01
CA GLN A 166 -2.90 -10.97 3.85
C GLN A 166 -4.35 -10.70 4.26
N LYS A 167 -4.89 -11.52 5.18
CA LYS A 167 -6.25 -11.36 5.70
C LYS A 167 -6.42 -10.04 6.48
N TYR A 168 -5.46 -9.70 7.33
CA TYR A 168 -5.46 -8.47 8.11
C TYR A 168 -5.56 -7.23 7.19
N GLU A 169 -4.68 -7.14 6.19
CA GLU A 169 -4.70 -6.01 5.24
C GLU A 169 -6.00 -5.95 4.42
N ILE A 170 -6.49 -7.11 3.95
CA ILE A 170 -7.77 -7.18 3.20
C ILE A 170 -8.95 -6.75 4.08
N ASP A 171 -8.96 -7.09 5.36
CA ASP A 171 -10.04 -6.71 6.27
C ASP A 171 -10.05 -5.20 6.53
N ILE A 172 -8.88 -4.55 6.68
CA ILE A 172 -8.78 -3.08 6.78
C ILE A 172 -9.24 -2.43 5.48
N ILE A 173 -8.80 -2.91 4.31
CA ILE A 173 -9.26 -2.39 3.01
C ILE A 173 -10.78 -2.48 2.90
N LYS A 174 -11.38 -3.62 3.25
CA LYS A 174 -12.83 -3.80 3.21
C LYS A 174 -13.56 -2.92 4.23
N GLU A 175 -12.95 -2.59 5.37
CA GLU A 175 -13.49 -1.62 6.31
C GLU A 175 -13.58 -0.23 5.67
N VAL A 176 -12.51 0.20 4.99
CA VAL A 176 -12.49 1.49 4.28
C VAL A 176 -13.56 1.53 3.18
N VAL A 177 -13.61 0.52 2.31
CA VAL A 177 -14.57 0.48 1.19
C VAL A 177 -16.03 0.48 1.67
N ARG A 178 -16.32 -0.12 2.83
CA ARG A 178 -17.69 -0.14 3.38
C ARG A 178 -18.09 1.19 4.01
N ASN A 179 -17.15 1.84 4.68
CA ASN A 179 -17.48 2.94 5.60
C ASN A 179 -17.30 4.32 4.96
N TYR A 180 -16.52 4.43 3.88
CA TYR A 180 -16.16 5.70 3.27
C TYR A 180 -16.36 5.68 1.77
N ALA A 181 -16.94 6.76 1.24
CA ALA A 181 -17.21 6.94 -0.18
C ALA A 181 -15.97 7.39 -0.97
N PHE A 182 -14.85 6.68 -0.81
CA PHE A 182 -13.70 6.84 -1.70
C PHE A 182 -14.02 6.29 -3.09
N ASP A 183 -13.52 6.95 -4.13
CA ASP A 183 -13.66 6.49 -5.50
C ASP A 183 -12.76 5.27 -5.79
N GLY A 184 -11.69 5.11 -5.01
CA GLY A 184 -10.80 3.95 -5.13
C GLY A 184 -9.85 3.72 -3.95
N ILE A 185 -9.18 2.59 -3.99
CA ILE A 185 -8.08 2.22 -3.09
C ILE A 185 -6.76 2.30 -3.85
N MET A 186 -5.78 2.99 -3.27
CA MET A 186 -4.41 3.10 -3.78
C MET A 186 -3.47 2.31 -2.86
N LEU A 187 -2.99 1.16 -3.35
CA LEU A 187 -2.05 0.33 -2.62
C LEU A 187 -0.64 0.93 -2.70
N ASP A 188 -0.05 1.26 -1.56
CA ASP A 188 1.39 1.53 -1.44
C ASP A 188 2.08 0.38 -0.72
N ARG A 189 3.34 0.14 -1.05
CA ARG A 189 4.19 -0.90 -0.44
C ARG A 189 3.53 -2.28 -0.41
N ALA A 190 2.72 -2.59 -1.42
CA ALA A 190 2.17 -3.92 -1.69
C ALA A 190 3.24 -4.83 -2.31
N ARG A 191 4.39 -4.93 -1.62
CA ARG A 191 5.59 -5.65 -2.05
C ARG A 191 6.30 -6.22 -0.83
N TYR A 192 7.26 -7.09 -1.10
CA TYR A 192 8.27 -7.44 -0.11
C TYR A 192 9.16 -6.24 0.20
N ASP A 193 9.74 -6.26 1.39
CA ASP A 193 10.65 -5.26 1.94
C ASP A 193 11.85 -4.95 1.01
N CYS A 194 12.63 -5.97 0.66
CA CYS A 194 13.71 -5.87 -0.31
C CYS A 194 13.98 -7.25 -0.93
N ILE A 195 14.91 -7.32 -1.87
CA ILE A 195 15.30 -8.59 -2.50
C ILE A 195 15.92 -9.57 -1.50
N ASP A 196 16.56 -9.04 -0.46
CA ASP A 196 17.17 -9.79 0.64
C ASP A 196 16.15 -10.21 1.72
N SER A 197 14.86 -10.08 1.43
CA SER A 197 13.73 -10.57 2.23
C SER A 197 12.78 -11.37 1.33
N ASP A 198 11.82 -12.15 1.80
CA ASP A 198 11.66 -12.62 3.17
C ASP A 198 12.23 -14.05 3.25
N PHE A 199 13.23 -14.27 4.12
CA PHE A 199 13.87 -15.56 4.33
C PHE A 199 13.44 -16.21 5.64
N SER A 200 12.16 -16.06 6.02
CA SER A 200 11.62 -16.71 7.20
C SER A 200 11.50 -18.23 7.00
N PRO A 201 11.45 -19.03 8.08
CA PRO A 201 11.17 -20.46 7.99
C PRO A 201 9.85 -20.78 7.28
N GLU A 202 8.84 -19.93 7.40
CA GLU A 202 7.54 -20.04 6.73
C GLU A 202 7.70 -19.85 5.22
N SER A 203 8.40 -18.79 4.80
CA SER A 203 8.70 -18.51 3.40
C SER A 203 9.52 -19.65 2.76
N ARG A 204 10.50 -20.21 3.48
CA ARG A 204 11.21 -21.42 3.05
C ARG A 204 10.25 -22.57 2.78
N LYS A 205 9.39 -22.92 3.74
CA LYS A 205 8.44 -24.04 3.60
C LYS A 205 7.49 -23.84 2.42
N MET A 206 6.99 -22.62 2.23
CA MET A 206 6.08 -22.29 1.13
C MET A 206 6.79 -22.34 -0.22
N PHE A 207 8.05 -21.89 -0.28
CA PHE A 207 8.85 -21.94 -1.50
C PHE A 207 9.26 -23.37 -1.86
N GLU A 208 9.72 -24.17 -0.89
CA GLU A 208 10.00 -25.60 -1.10
C GLU A 208 8.78 -26.34 -1.66
N LYS A 209 7.58 -26.02 -1.15
CA LYS A 209 6.33 -26.53 -1.70
C LYS A 209 6.09 -26.06 -3.13
N PHE A 210 6.38 -24.80 -3.45
CA PHE A 210 6.22 -24.24 -4.79
C PHE A 210 7.14 -24.92 -5.82
N ILE A 211 8.39 -25.22 -5.45
CA ILE A 211 9.34 -25.90 -6.35
C ILE A 211 9.28 -27.43 -6.29
N GLY A 212 8.48 -27.99 -5.38
CA GLY A 212 8.31 -29.44 -5.21
C GLY A 212 9.53 -30.16 -4.63
N LYS A 213 10.43 -29.45 -3.95
CA LYS A 213 11.68 -30.02 -3.39
C LYS A 213 12.18 -29.23 -2.19
N LYS A 214 12.99 -29.89 -1.37
CA LYS A 214 13.70 -29.27 -0.25
C LYS A 214 14.91 -28.49 -0.74
N ILE A 215 15.24 -27.43 0.00
CA ILE A 215 16.46 -26.66 -0.21
C ILE A 215 17.47 -27.10 0.84
N ASP A 216 18.66 -27.44 0.41
CA ASP A 216 19.71 -27.97 1.30
C ASP A 216 20.42 -26.82 2.02
N ARG A 217 20.89 -25.80 1.27
CA ARG A 217 21.54 -24.61 1.84
C ARG A 217 20.59 -23.41 1.72
N PHE A 218 19.94 -23.05 2.82
CA PHE A 218 19.03 -21.92 2.87
C PHE A 218 19.59 -20.81 3.77
N PRO A 219 19.70 -19.56 3.29
CA PRO A 219 19.21 -19.04 2.00
C PRO A 219 20.17 -19.16 0.80
N GLU A 220 21.36 -19.72 0.99
CA GLU A 220 22.48 -19.61 0.03
C GLU A 220 22.20 -20.19 -1.37
N ASP A 221 21.41 -21.26 -1.48
CA ASP A 221 21.02 -21.82 -2.79
C ASP A 221 20.03 -20.91 -3.55
N ILE A 222 19.47 -19.90 -2.88
CA ILE A 222 18.66 -18.85 -3.50
C ILE A 222 19.53 -17.62 -3.76
N LEU A 223 20.21 -17.13 -2.72
CA LEU A 223 20.97 -15.88 -2.73
C LEU A 223 22.09 -15.98 -1.71
N GLU A 224 23.31 -15.73 -2.14
CA GLU A 224 24.53 -15.85 -1.33
C GLU A 224 25.28 -14.50 -1.30
N TRP A 225 25.81 -14.16 -0.14
CA TRP A 225 26.73 -13.04 0.04
C TRP A 225 28.16 -13.53 -0.13
N ARG A 226 28.86 -13.09 -1.18
CA ARG A 226 30.24 -13.51 -1.46
C ARG A 226 31.21 -12.34 -1.30
N PRO A 227 32.32 -12.48 -0.57
CA PRO A 227 33.39 -11.47 -0.57
C PRO A 227 33.90 -11.23 -2.00
N ASN A 228 34.13 -9.97 -2.34
CA ASN A 228 34.73 -9.60 -3.63
C ASN A 228 36.21 -9.21 -3.45
N ALA A 229 36.94 -9.09 -4.58
CA ALA A 229 38.38 -8.82 -4.58
C ALA A 229 38.75 -7.46 -3.94
N GLU A 230 37.80 -6.54 -3.85
CA GLU A 230 37.96 -5.18 -3.32
C GLU A 230 37.65 -5.11 -1.80
N GLY A 231 37.41 -6.25 -1.15
CA GLY A 231 37.06 -6.32 0.28
C GLY A 231 35.58 -6.06 0.58
N GLY A 232 34.77 -5.81 -0.46
CA GLY A 232 33.32 -5.70 -0.40
C GLY A 232 32.61 -7.07 -0.35
N ILE A 233 31.29 -7.04 -0.48
CA ILE A 233 30.45 -8.24 -0.57
C ILE A 233 29.49 -8.08 -1.74
N ASP A 234 29.53 -9.05 -2.65
CA ASP A 234 28.62 -9.17 -3.77
C ASP A 234 27.42 -10.04 -3.42
N ARG A 235 26.28 -9.70 -4.01
CA ARG A 235 25.07 -10.52 -3.97
C ARG A 235 25.04 -11.43 -5.18
N VAL A 236 25.11 -12.74 -4.97
CA VAL A 236 25.15 -13.73 -6.04
C VAL A 236 23.90 -14.60 -5.99
N GLY A 237 23.22 -14.76 -7.13
CA GLY A 237 22.08 -15.65 -7.26
C GLY A 237 22.52 -17.11 -7.27
N GLY A 238 21.88 -17.94 -6.46
CA GLY A 238 22.04 -19.39 -6.47
C GLY A 238 21.15 -20.09 -7.52
N PRO A 239 21.18 -21.43 -7.60
CA PRO A 239 20.39 -22.20 -8.56
C PRO A 239 18.88 -21.93 -8.48
N TYR A 240 18.37 -21.53 -7.32
CA TYR A 240 16.94 -21.27 -7.10
C TYR A 240 16.53 -19.80 -7.21
N TYR A 241 17.46 -18.89 -7.55
CA TYR A 241 17.21 -17.45 -7.55
C TYR A 241 15.99 -17.04 -8.41
N HIS A 242 15.93 -17.45 -9.68
CA HIS A 242 14.82 -17.07 -10.56
C HIS A 242 13.47 -17.70 -10.14
N GLN A 243 13.50 -18.92 -9.61
CA GLN A 243 12.29 -19.57 -9.08
C GLN A 243 11.80 -18.84 -7.81
N TRP A 244 12.71 -18.37 -6.97
CA TRP A 244 12.40 -17.54 -5.81
C TRP A 244 11.73 -16.22 -6.19
N LEU A 245 12.27 -15.51 -7.19
CA LEU A 245 11.64 -14.29 -7.72
C LEU A 245 10.24 -14.56 -8.26
N THR A 246 10.08 -15.66 -9.00
CA THR A 246 8.79 -16.08 -9.57
C THR A 246 7.78 -16.39 -8.46
N TRP A 247 8.20 -17.14 -7.44
CA TRP A 247 7.35 -17.45 -6.30
C TRP A 247 6.91 -16.18 -5.56
N ARG A 248 7.83 -15.26 -5.25
CA ARG A 248 7.53 -13.99 -4.58
C ARG A 248 6.59 -13.11 -5.41
N ALA A 249 6.82 -13.01 -6.71
CA ALA A 249 5.91 -12.32 -7.62
C ALA A 249 4.51 -12.95 -7.59
N SER A 250 4.41 -14.28 -7.56
CA SER A 250 3.13 -14.98 -7.48
C SER A 250 2.38 -14.70 -6.15
N VAL A 251 3.11 -14.55 -5.03
CA VAL A 251 2.51 -14.19 -3.74
C VAL A 251 1.84 -12.82 -3.81
N ILE A 252 2.55 -11.80 -4.30
CA ILE A 252 2.02 -10.44 -4.44
C ILE A 252 0.89 -10.39 -5.47
N TYR A 253 1.04 -11.06 -6.61
CA TYR A 253 0.01 -11.15 -7.64
C TYR A 253 -1.30 -11.71 -7.07
N ASN A 254 -1.23 -12.85 -6.37
CA ASN A 254 -2.39 -13.48 -5.76
C ASN A 254 -3.02 -12.59 -4.68
N PHE A 255 -2.21 -11.92 -3.86
CA PHE A 255 -2.71 -10.96 -2.89
C PHE A 255 -3.49 -9.81 -3.58
N ILE A 256 -2.94 -9.18 -4.63
CA ILE A 256 -3.62 -8.09 -5.36
C ILE A 256 -4.91 -8.60 -6.01
N LYS A 257 -4.92 -9.83 -6.53
CA LYS A 257 -6.14 -10.48 -7.06
C LYS A 257 -7.20 -10.65 -5.97
N ASP A 258 -6.80 -11.07 -4.77
CA ASP A 258 -7.70 -11.25 -3.62
C ASP A 258 -8.21 -9.90 -3.10
N VAL A 259 -7.38 -8.86 -3.09
CA VAL A 259 -7.78 -7.47 -2.79
C VAL A 259 -8.82 -6.99 -3.80
N ARG A 260 -8.57 -7.13 -5.11
CA ARG A 260 -9.53 -6.74 -6.16
C ARG A 260 -10.86 -7.46 -5.98
N THR A 261 -10.82 -8.77 -5.78
CA THR A 261 -12.02 -9.59 -5.56
C THR A 261 -12.78 -9.11 -4.33
N SER A 262 -12.06 -8.80 -3.24
CA SER A 262 -12.64 -8.34 -1.99
C SER A 262 -13.28 -6.96 -2.10
N ILE A 263 -12.62 -6.02 -2.78
CA ILE A 263 -13.15 -4.67 -3.05
C ILE A 263 -14.42 -4.78 -3.88
N LYS A 264 -14.38 -5.50 -5.02
CA LYS A 264 -15.51 -5.59 -5.94
C LYS A 264 -16.74 -6.30 -5.37
N LYS A 265 -16.55 -7.19 -4.38
CA LYS A 265 -17.66 -7.78 -3.60
C LYS A 265 -18.36 -6.80 -2.67
N VAL A 266 -17.64 -5.77 -2.21
CA VAL A 266 -18.19 -4.74 -1.32
C VAL A 266 -18.77 -3.58 -2.13
N ASN A 267 -18.01 -3.08 -3.08
CA ASN A 267 -18.38 -1.98 -3.96
C ASN A 267 -17.83 -2.25 -5.38
N PRO A 268 -18.69 -2.66 -6.34
CA PRO A 268 -18.29 -2.92 -7.72
C PRO A 268 -17.67 -1.73 -8.45
N ASP A 269 -18.00 -0.49 -8.05
CA ASP A 269 -17.54 0.73 -8.72
C ASP A 269 -16.21 1.24 -8.16
N CYS A 270 -15.87 0.87 -6.91
CA CYS A 270 -14.62 1.28 -6.27
C CYS A 270 -13.39 0.84 -7.09
N MET A 271 -12.56 1.80 -7.49
CA MET A 271 -11.35 1.57 -8.27
C MET A 271 -10.24 0.94 -7.43
N LEU A 272 -9.31 0.27 -8.10
CA LEU A 272 -8.10 -0.26 -7.48
C LEU A 272 -6.89 0.20 -8.29
N ALA A 273 -5.96 0.86 -7.61
CA ALA A 273 -4.68 1.28 -8.15
C ALA A 273 -3.55 0.85 -7.21
N ALA A 274 -2.32 0.81 -7.73
CA ALA A 274 -1.14 0.51 -6.94
C ALA A 274 0.01 1.45 -7.32
N TYR A 275 0.66 2.00 -6.31
CA TYR A 275 1.92 2.71 -6.45
C TYR A 275 3.07 1.72 -6.27
N THR A 276 3.81 1.47 -7.35
CA THR A 276 4.89 0.48 -7.36
C THR A 276 6.27 1.07 -7.04
N GLY A 277 6.36 2.40 -6.90
CA GLY A 277 7.63 3.13 -6.73
C GLY A 277 8.55 3.01 -7.95
N HIS A 278 9.44 3.98 -8.13
CA HIS A 278 10.63 3.82 -8.97
C HIS A 278 11.79 3.35 -8.09
N GLY A 279 12.10 2.06 -8.14
CA GLY A 279 13.43 1.58 -7.77
C GLY A 279 14.32 1.73 -8.99
N ILE A 280 15.25 2.68 -8.98
CA ILE A 280 16.40 2.61 -9.88
C ILE A 280 17.13 1.34 -9.48
N LEU A 281 16.98 0.28 -10.27
CA LEU A 281 18.00 -0.76 -10.33
C LEU A 281 19.26 0.00 -10.78
N PRO A 282 20.35 0.03 -10.01
CA PRO A 282 21.62 0.40 -10.59
C PRO A 282 21.86 -0.64 -11.68
N THR A 283 21.68 -0.27 -12.94
CA THR A 283 22.29 -1.03 -14.04
C THR A 283 23.78 -0.80 -13.85
N SER A 284 24.45 -1.78 -13.23
CA SER A 284 25.89 -1.90 -13.35
C SER A 284 26.21 -1.88 -14.85
N LYS A 285 27.12 -0.98 -15.22
CA LYS A 285 27.75 -0.97 -16.53
C LYS A 285 28.38 -2.33 -16.82
#